data_AF-A0A931W344-F1
#
_entry.id   AF-A0A931W344-F1
#
_cell.length_a   1.000
_cell.length_b   1.000
_cell.length_c   1.000
_cell.angle_alpha   90.00
_cell.angle_beta   90.00
_cell.angle_gamma   90.00
#
_symmetry.space_group_name_H-M   'P 1'
#
loop_
_entity.id
_entity.type
_entity.pdbx_description
1 polymer ?
#
loop_
_entity_poly.entity_id
_entity_poly.type
_entity_poly.pdbx_seq_one_letter_code
_entity_poly.pdbx_strand_id
1 'polypeptide(L)' 'MGKISLALALGLLLAGSAALAQLGPKDGAGLSPTDLERVKVGSPAPDFGLEGMDGKQIALSDFRGKTSVVLVFYRGQW' A
#
# COMPACT_ATOMS: atom_id res chain seq x y z
N MET A 1 34.19 -5.40 32.25
CA MET A 1 33.80 -4.40 31.24
C MET A 1 33.90 -5.00 29.84
N GLY A 2 32.85 -5.63 29.31
CA GLY A 2 32.98 -6.27 27.98
C GLY A 2 31.77 -7.03 27.43
N LYS A 3 30.56 -6.88 28.00
CA LYS A 3 29.36 -7.56 27.49
C LYS A 3 28.15 -6.64 27.26
N ILE A 4 28.28 -5.36 27.61
CA ILE A 4 27.15 -4.41 27.52
C ILE A 4 27.06 -3.77 26.12
N SER A 5 28.15 -3.80 25.33
CA SER A 5 28.17 -3.17 23.99
C SER A 5 27.52 -3.99 22.87
N LEU A 6 27.24 -5.29 23.06
CA LEU A 6 26.69 -6.14 22.00
C LEU A 6 25.15 -6.12 21.92
N ALA A 7 24.47 -5.78 23.03
CA ALA A 7 23.02 -5.73 23.07
C ALA A 7 22.43 -4.49 22.36
N LEU A 8 23.20 -3.41 22.23
CA LEU A 8 22.73 -2.18 21.58
C LEU A 8 22.86 -2.22 20.05
N ALA A 9 23.81 -3.01 19.52
CA ALA A 9 23.98 -3.19 18.08
C ALA A 9 22.84 -4.02 17.46
N LEU A 10 22.30 -5.01 18.19
CA LEU A 10 21.16 -5.80 17.71
C LEU A 10 19.82 -5.05 17.83
N GLY A 11 19.72 -4.10 18.76
CA GLY A 11 18.51 -3.27 18.95
C GLY A 11 18.31 -2.20 17.87
N LEU A 12 19.39 -1.69 17.27
CA LEU A 12 19.30 -0.68 16.19
C LEU A 12 19.14 -1.28 14.78
N LEU A 13 19.42 -2.55 14.57
CA LEU A 13 19.23 -3.22 13.28
C LEU A 13 17.76 -3.59 12.97
N LEU A 14 16.85 -3.42 13.94
CA LEU A 14 15.40 -3.62 13.75
C LEU A 14 14.64 -2.29 13.55
N ALA A 15 15.32 -1.14 13.62
CA ALA A 15 14.74 0.17 13.32
C ALA A 15 14.61 0.44 11.81
N GLY A 16 15.07 -0.49 10.96
CA GLY A 16 14.69 -0.59 9.55
C GLY A 16 13.32 -1.24 9.39
N SER A 17 12.34 -0.87 10.24
CA SER A 17 10.95 -1.14 9.91
C SER A 17 10.59 -0.25 8.74
N ALA A 18 10.81 -0.76 7.52
CA ALA A 18 9.81 -0.59 6.48
C ALA A 18 8.50 -1.13 7.08
N ALA A 19 7.85 -0.30 7.92
CA ALA A 19 6.49 -0.49 8.34
C ALA A 19 5.75 -0.77 7.05
N LEU A 20 5.32 -2.03 6.93
CA LEU A 20 4.86 -2.67 5.72
C LEU A 20 4.04 -1.70 4.89
N ALA A 21 4.65 -1.16 3.84
CA ALA A 21 3.96 -0.43 2.79
C ALA A 21 3.05 -1.44 2.09
N GLN A 22 1.88 -1.71 2.70
CA GLN A 22 0.99 -2.76 2.24
C GLN A 22 0.42 -2.32 0.89
N LEU A 23 0.89 -2.97 -0.16
CA LEU A 23 0.28 -2.89 -1.48
C LEU A 23 -1.08 -3.59 -1.45
N GLY A 24 -1.91 -3.24 -2.43
CA GLY A 24 -3.26 -3.76 -2.55
C GLY A 24 -4.29 -2.94 -1.75
N PRO A 25 -5.48 -3.54 -1.54
CA PRO A 25 -6.60 -2.87 -0.91
C PRO A 25 -6.34 -2.55 0.57
N LYS A 26 -6.77 -1.38 1.03
CA LYS A 26 -6.65 -0.97 2.45
C LYS A 26 -7.83 -1.39 3.31
N ASP A 27 -8.91 -1.85 2.69
CA ASP A 27 -10.11 -2.42 3.31
C ASP A 27 -10.00 -3.93 3.60
N GLY A 28 -8.85 -4.55 3.29
CA GLY A 28 -8.51 -5.92 3.67
C GLY A 28 -8.36 -6.87 2.47
N ALA A 29 -7.59 -7.95 2.67
CA ALA A 29 -7.29 -8.92 1.61
C ALA A 29 -8.31 -10.07 1.50
N GLY A 30 -9.24 -10.19 2.45
CA GLY A 30 -10.25 -11.27 2.51
C GLY A 30 -11.51 -11.01 1.69
N LEU A 31 -11.52 -9.98 0.85
CA LEU A 31 -12.68 -9.60 0.05
C LEU A 31 -12.90 -10.59 -1.10
N SER A 32 -14.16 -10.89 -1.38
CA SER A 32 -14.51 -11.70 -2.55
C SER A 32 -14.15 -10.94 -3.84
N PRO A 33 -13.43 -11.57 -4.80
CA PRO A 33 -13.18 -10.96 -6.11
C PRO A 33 -14.45 -10.62 -6.90
N THR A 34 -15.60 -11.20 -6.52
CA THR A 34 -16.91 -11.00 -7.16
C THR A 34 -17.85 -10.11 -6.37
N ASP A 35 -17.39 -9.45 -5.30
CA ASP A 35 -18.19 -8.45 -4.59
C ASP A 35 -18.27 -7.14 -5.41
N LEU A 36 -19.36 -7.02 -6.17
CA LEU A 36 -19.61 -5.88 -7.05
C LEU A 36 -20.15 -4.65 -6.31
N GLU A 37 -20.70 -4.81 -5.11
CA GLU A 37 -21.31 -3.70 -4.35
C GLU A 37 -20.25 -2.75 -3.77
N ARG A 38 -19.00 -3.19 -3.70
CA ARG A 38 -17.84 -2.39 -3.28
C ARG A 38 -17.54 -1.21 -4.21
N VAL A 39 -17.93 -1.28 -5.49
CA VAL A 39 -17.65 -0.23 -6.48
C VAL A 39 -18.96 0.26 -7.09
N LYS A 40 -19.43 1.40 -6.62
CA LYS A 40 -20.70 1.99 -7.03
C LYS A 40 -20.57 3.47 -7.37
N VAL A 41 -21.26 3.91 -8.42
CA VAL A 41 -21.31 5.32 -8.81
C VAL A 41 -21.87 6.16 -7.66
N GLY A 42 -21.20 7.28 -7.36
CA GLY A 42 -21.56 8.19 -6.27
C GLY A 42 -20.99 7.79 -4.90
N SER A 43 -20.52 6.56 -4.73
CA SER A 43 -19.80 6.14 -3.52
C SER A 43 -18.31 6.49 -3.60
N PRO A 44 -17.64 6.74 -2.46
CA PRO A 44 -16.19 6.86 -2.43
C PRO A 44 -15.51 5.61 -2.99
N ALA A 45 -14.52 5.79 -3.86
CA ALA A 45 -13.71 4.68 -4.35
C ALA A 45 -12.90 4.05 -3.19
N PRO A 46 -12.86 2.70 -3.06
CA PRO A 46 -12.02 2.01 -2.09
C PRO A 46 -10.54 2.37 -2.28
N ASP A 47 -9.82 2.59 -1.17
CA ASP A 47 -8.41 2.94 -1.24
C ASP A 47 -7.54 1.71 -1.45
N PHE A 48 -6.46 1.88 -2.22
CA PHE A 48 -5.46 0.85 -2.46
C PHE A 48 -4.10 1.52 -2.68
N GLY A 49 -3.03 0.78 -2.39
CA GLY A 49 -1.66 1.17 -2.73
C GLY A 49 -1.08 0.26 -3.82
N LEU A 50 -0.42 0.82 -4.82
CA LEU A 50 0.34 0.06 -5.83
C LEU A 50 1.77 0.57 -5.92
N GLU A 51 2.66 -0.27 -6.43
CA GLU A 51 3.99 0.17 -6.84
C GLU A 51 3.89 0.84 -8.21
N GLY A 52 4.44 2.05 -8.32
CA GLY A 52 4.59 2.77 -9.58
C GLY A 52 5.79 2.26 -10.37
N MET A 53 5.90 2.70 -11.63
CA MET A 53 7.00 2.29 -12.51
C MET A 53 8.39 2.71 -12.02
N ASP A 54 8.46 3.71 -11.13
CA ASP A 54 9.69 4.17 -10.49
C ASP A 54 10.00 3.45 -9.16
N GLY A 55 9.25 2.40 -8.84
CA GLY A 55 9.37 1.63 -7.60
C GLY A 55 8.77 2.30 -6.37
N LYS A 56 8.17 3.49 -6.51
CA LYS A 56 7.53 4.18 -5.38
C LYS A 56 6.11 3.68 -5.18
N GLN A 57 5.71 3.60 -3.92
CA GLN A 57 4.31 3.35 -3.59
C GLN A 57 3.46 4.57 -3.92
N ILE A 58 2.29 4.33 -4.52
CA ILE A 58 1.28 5.33 -4.83
C ILE A 58 -0.05 4.82 -4.25
N ALA A 59 -0.73 5.64 -3.45
CA ALA A 59 -2.09 5.34 -2.98
C ALA A 59 -3.14 6.14 -3.76
N LEU A 60 -4.31 5.56 -3.98
CA LEU A 60 -5.42 6.29 -4.61
C LEU A 60 -5.81 7.53 -3.78
N SER A 61 -5.74 7.43 -2.45
CA SER A 61 -5.99 8.54 -1.53
C SER A 61 -5.07 9.75 -1.72
N ASP A 62 -3.88 9.58 -2.31
CA ASP A 62 -2.93 10.69 -2.54
C ASP A 62 -3.47 11.75 -3.52
N PHE A 63 -4.45 11.39 -4.36
CA PHE A 63 -5.05 12.26 -5.38
C PHE A 63 -6.37 12.90 -4.95
N ARG A 64 -6.95 12.49 -3.80
CA ARG A 64 -8.25 12.99 -3.34
C ARG A 64 -8.23 14.51 -3.18
N GLY A 65 -9.21 15.19 -3.77
CA GLY A 65 -9.34 16.65 -3.73
C GLY A 65 -8.30 17.42 -4.56
N LYS A 66 -7.39 16.73 -5.26
CA LYS A 66 -6.34 17.37 -6.08
C LYS A 66 -6.68 17.31 -7.57
N THR A 67 -7.14 16.15 -8.05
CA THR A 67 -7.46 15.95 -9.47
C THR A 67 -8.47 14.82 -9.66
N SER A 68 -9.09 14.77 -10.83
CA SER A 68 -9.89 13.62 -11.26
C SER A 68 -8.95 12.48 -11.68
N VAL A 69 -9.27 11.26 -11.28
CA VAL A 69 -8.46 10.06 -11.56
C VAL A 69 -9.28 9.08 -12.38
N VAL A 70 -8.70 8.57 -13.47
CA VAL A 70 -9.26 7.48 -14.27
C VAL A 70 -8.43 6.23 -14.02
N LEU A 71 -9.08 5.14 -13.62
CA LEU A 71 -8.43 3.84 -13.41
C LEU A 71 -8.67 2.95 -14.63
N VAL A 72 -7.59 2.49 -15.25
CA VAL A 72 -7.64 1.56 -16.38
C VAL A 72 -7.09 0.21 -15.93
N PHE A 73 -7.97 -0.78 -15.81
CA PHE A 73 -7.59 -2.16 -15.49
C PHE A 73 -7.42 -2.95 -16.79
N TYR A 74 -6.22 -3.46 -17.05
CA TYR A 74 -5.93 -4.35 -18.17
C TYR A 74 -5.34 -5.67 -17.68
N ARG A 75 -5.42 -6.71 -18.50
CA ARG A 75 -4.84 -8.04 -18.23
C ARG A 75 -3.68 -8.26 -19.20
N GLY A 76 -2.47 -8.56 -18.70
CA GLY A 76 -1.28 -8.86 -19.52
C GLY A 76 -0.08 -7.94 -19.26
N GLN A 77 1.06 -8.27 -19.88
CA GLN A 77 2.28 -7.44 -19.96
C GLN A 77 2.30 -6.79 -21.36
N TRP A 78 2.67 -5.51 -21.47
CA TRP A 78 2.91 -4.85 -22.76
C TRP A 78 4.41 -4.75 -23.05
#